data_AF-A0A1G3J3Q2-F1
#
_entry.id   AF-A0A1G3J3Q2-F1
#
_cell.length_a   1.000
_cell.length_b   1.000
_cell.length_c   1.000
_cell.angle_alpha   90.00
_cell.angle_beta   90.00
_cell.angle_gamma   90.00
#
_symmetry.space_group_name_H-M   'P 1'
#
loop_
_entity.id
_entity.type
_entity.pdbx_description
1 polymer ?
#
loop_
_entity_poly.entity_id
_entity_poly.type
_entity_poly.pdbx_seq_one_letter_code
_entity_poly.pdbx_strand_id
1 'polypeptide(L)'
;MNLFSANMLALILGIICSLGSCTSIPLQSITLSERIQEEGARMHQLNLLLIQHLFAEKKARVNEFIKNDYTPSIIHKMTSDLEDDIDIKLELPQMMAAALPLINERQYAMQMALDSAKIKIVNQLNTDFVKYNMANTEMKRLLESAVKLNEEKKQLLNQSNWFKKKGIDYDQLAELLDRFVSSSGNMGGLIVNLNKDLNKILNQ
;
A
#
# COMPACT_ATOMS: atom_id res chain seq x y z
N MET A 1 33.31 -42.79 3.91
CA MET A 1 32.10 -42.16 3.36
C MET A 1 31.16 -41.62 4.45
N ASN A 2 31.66 -41.27 5.65
CA ASN A 2 30.82 -40.96 6.83
C ASN A 2 30.96 -39.51 7.35
N LEU A 3 31.88 -38.71 6.80
CA LEU A 3 32.14 -37.35 7.28
C LEU A 3 31.20 -36.31 6.63
N PHE A 4 30.74 -36.58 5.40
CA PHE A 4 29.87 -35.67 4.65
C PHE A 4 28.41 -35.74 5.11
N SER A 5 27.94 -36.90 5.56
CA SER A 5 26.56 -37.06 6.08
C SER A 5 26.38 -36.43 7.47
N ALA A 6 27.41 -36.48 8.33
CA ALA A 6 27.37 -35.91 9.68
C ALA A 6 27.33 -34.37 9.65
N ASN A 7 28.12 -33.73 8.77
CA ASN A 7 28.12 -32.27 8.60
C ASN A 7 26.82 -31.75 7.95
N MET A 8 26.22 -32.54 7.03
CA MET A 8 24.94 -32.21 6.42
C MET A 8 23.77 -32.33 7.43
N LEU A 9 23.80 -33.33 8.32
CA LEU A 9 22.84 -33.46 9.42
C LEU A 9 22.99 -32.34 10.46
N ALA A 10 24.22 -31.94 10.79
CA ALA A 10 24.47 -30.82 11.71
C ALA A 10 24.00 -29.47 11.14
N LEU A 11 24.13 -29.26 9.82
CA LEU A 11 23.64 -28.06 9.14
C LEU A 11 22.10 -28.00 9.15
N ILE A 12 21.44 -29.12 8.87
CA ILE A 12 19.97 -29.23 8.88
C ILE A 12 19.44 -29.02 10.32
N LEU A 13 20.09 -29.61 11.32
CA LEU A 13 19.74 -29.44 12.72
C LEU A 13 19.96 -27.99 13.20
N GLY A 14 21.02 -27.33 12.72
CA GLY A 14 21.30 -25.92 13.00
C GLY A 14 20.25 -24.96 12.40
N ILE A 15 19.79 -25.24 11.18
CA ILE A 15 18.72 -24.46 10.54
C ILE A 15 17.39 -24.65 11.29
N ILE A 16 17.05 -25.88 11.70
CA ILE A 16 15.83 -26.17 12.48
C ILE A 16 15.88 -25.49 13.86
N CYS A 17 17.03 -25.47 14.53
CA CYS A 17 17.19 -24.78 15.81
C CYS A 17 17.08 -23.25 15.69
N SER A 18 17.48 -22.65 14.56
CA SER A 18 17.36 -21.20 14.33
C SER A 18 15.91 -20.72 14.10
N LEU A 19 15.01 -21.64 13.74
CA LEU A 19 13.57 -21.37 13.60
C LEU A 19 12.82 -21.45 14.95
N GLY A 20 13.49 -21.87 16.03
CA GLY A 20 12.93 -21.95 17.38
C GLY A 20 12.72 -20.59 18.07
N SER A 21 13.24 -19.51 17.49
CA SER A 21 12.98 -18.14 17.93
C SER A 21 11.64 -17.63 17.38
N CYS A 22 10.57 -18.38 17.61
CA CYS A 22 9.20 -17.86 17.47
C CYS A 22 8.94 -16.91 18.64
N THR A 23 9.45 -15.68 18.53
CA THR A 23 9.03 -14.58 19.40
C THR A 23 7.53 -14.42 19.22
N SER A 24 6.78 -14.64 20.30
CA SER A 24 5.34 -14.43 20.31
C SER A 24 5.01 -13.02 19.81
N ILE A 25 4.19 -12.92 18.76
CA ILE A 25 3.79 -11.61 18.23
C ILE A 25 2.94 -10.91 19.30
N PRO A 26 3.35 -9.71 19.75
CA PRO A 26 2.66 -9.01 20.82
C PRO A 26 1.47 -8.20 20.28
N LEU A 27 0.44 -7.97 21.12
CA LEU A 27 -0.79 -7.22 20.78
C LEU A 27 -0.51 -5.83 20.18
N GLN A 28 0.58 -5.18 20.61
CA GLN A 28 1.05 -3.87 20.14
C GLN A 28 1.31 -3.83 18.62
N SER A 29 1.56 -4.99 18.00
CA SER A 29 1.77 -5.10 16.55
C SER A 29 0.50 -4.74 15.75
N ILE A 30 -0.69 -5.03 16.30
CA ILE A 30 -1.97 -4.68 15.67
C ILE A 30 -2.15 -3.16 15.71
N THR A 31 -1.93 -2.53 16.87
CA THR A 31 -2.01 -1.07 17.02
C THR A 31 -1.00 -0.35 16.14
N LEU A 32 0.23 -0.86 16.03
CA LEU A 32 1.23 -0.29 15.12
C LEU A 32 0.77 -0.41 13.66
N SER A 33 0.19 -1.55 13.26
CA SER A 33 -0.37 -1.75 11.92
C SER A 33 -1.50 -0.75 11.61
N GLU A 34 -2.36 -0.45 12.57
CA GLU A 34 -3.41 0.57 12.43
C GLU A 34 -2.80 1.96 12.22
N ARG A 35 -1.77 2.33 12.99
CA ARG A 35 -1.06 3.60 12.81
C ARG A 35 -0.40 3.72 11.44
N ILE A 36 0.16 2.63 10.91
CA ILE A 36 0.74 2.59 9.55
C ILE A 36 -0.36 2.79 8.49
N GLN A 37 -1.54 2.18 8.68
CA GLN A 37 -2.68 2.41 7.78
C GLN A 37 -3.12 3.88 7.80
N GLU A 38 -3.27 4.48 8.99
CA GLU A 38 -3.63 5.90 9.16
C GLU A 38 -2.62 6.84 8.50
N GLU A 39 -1.32 6.63 8.72
CA GLU A 39 -0.27 7.43 8.10
C GLU A 39 -0.24 7.25 6.58
N GLY A 40 -0.43 6.02 6.09
CA GLY A 40 -0.52 5.75 4.66
C GLY A 40 -1.68 6.50 3.99
N ALA A 41 -2.84 6.60 4.66
CA ALA A 41 -3.98 7.39 4.19
C ALA A 41 -3.67 8.89 4.16
N ARG A 42 -3.02 9.42 5.20
CA ARG A 42 -2.56 10.82 5.24
C ARG A 42 -1.58 11.13 4.11
N MET A 43 -0.59 10.26 3.90
CA MET A 43 0.40 10.41 2.84
C MET A 43 -0.21 10.35 1.44
N HIS A 44 -1.20 9.47 1.22
CA HIS A 44 -1.94 9.42 -0.03
C HIS A 44 -2.65 10.75 -0.32
N GLN A 45 -3.32 11.34 0.69
CA GLN A 45 -3.97 12.64 0.55
C GLN A 45 -2.97 13.77 0.27
N LEU A 46 -1.82 13.79 0.95
CA LEU A 46 -0.76 14.77 0.69
C LEU A 46 -0.23 14.66 -0.75
N ASN A 47 -0.05 13.44 -1.26
CA ASN A 47 0.38 13.22 -2.63
C ASN A 47 -0.66 13.72 -3.66
N LEU A 48 -1.96 13.53 -3.40
CA LEU A 48 -3.02 14.09 -4.25
C LEU A 48 -2.98 15.62 -4.28
N LEU A 49 -2.80 16.26 -3.11
CA LEU A 49 -2.67 17.71 -3.02
C LEU A 49 -1.42 18.22 -3.76
N LEU A 50 -0.29 17.53 -3.59
CA LEU A 50 0.96 17.87 -4.29
C LEU A 50 0.78 17.80 -5.81
N ILE A 51 0.16 16.74 -6.33
CA ILE A 51 -0.13 16.60 -7.75
C ILE A 51 -1.01 17.75 -8.22
N GLN A 52 -2.06 18.10 -7.47
CA GLN A 52 -2.94 19.21 -7.83
C GLN A 52 -2.18 20.54 -7.91
N HIS A 53 -1.33 20.85 -6.92
CA HIS A 53 -0.51 22.06 -6.92
C HIS A 53 0.53 22.08 -8.05
N LEU A 54 1.23 20.96 -8.26
CA LEU A 54 2.25 20.84 -9.30
C LEU A 54 1.66 21.06 -10.70
N PHE A 55 0.48 20.51 -10.97
CA PHE A 55 -0.16 20.67 -12.27
C PHE A 55 -0.80 22.06 -12.45
N ALA A 56 -1.29 22.69 -11.38
CA ALA A 56 -1.70 24.09 -11.42
C ALA A 56 -0.53 25.01 -11.81
N GLU A 57 0.63 24.81 -11.18
CA GLU A 57 1.85 25.56 -11.47
C GLU A 57 2.35 25.31 -12.91
N LYS A 58 2.31 24.06 -13.39
CA LYS A 58 2.64 23.75 -14.79
C LYS A 58 1.71 24.46 -15.78
N LYS A 59 0.41 24.54 -15.49
CA LYS A 59 -0.54 25.28 -16.35
C LYS A 59 -0.26 26.78 -16.33
N ALA A 60 0.11 27.35 -15.17
CA ALA A 60 0.53 28.74 -15.08
C ALA A 60 1.78 29.01 -15.94
N ARG A 61 2.78 28.13 -15.88
CA ARG A 61 3.99 28.23 -16.74
C ARG A 61 3.69 28.09 -18.22
N VAL A 62 2.72 27.26 -18.62
CA VAL A 62 2.26 27.20 -20.02
C VAL A 62 1.68 28.56 -20.45
N ASN A 63 0.91 29.21 -19.59
CA ASN A 63 0.35 30.53 -19.91
C ASN A 63 1.46 31.60 -20.02
N GLU A 64 2.44 31.56 -19.12
CA GLU A 64 3.60 32.45 -19.19
C GLU A 64 4.41 32.23 -20.47
N PHE A 65 4.70 30.97 -20.82
CA PHE A 65 5.38 30.61 -22.06
C PHE A 65 4.62 31.10 -23.29
N ILE A 66 3.30 30.90 -23.34
CA ILE A 66 2.46 31.37 -24.45
C ILE A 66 2.55 32.88 -24.61
N LYS A 67 2.47 33.61 -23.50
CA LYS A 67 2.47 35.07 -23.49
C LYS A 67 3.83 35.67 -23.80
N ASN A 68 4.89 35.15 -23.19
CA ASN A 68 6.19 35.80 -23.14
C ASN A 68 7.17 35.28 -24.20
N ASP A 69 6.98 34.04 -24.68
CA ASP A 69 7.92 33.40 -25.61
C ASP A 69 7.24 33.04 -26.94
N TYR A 70 6.15 32.26 -26.87
CA TYR A 70 5.51 31.72 -28.07
C TYR A 70 4.85 32.82 -28.92
N THR A 71 4.00 33.66 -28.33
CA THR A 71 3.31 34.73 -29.07
C THR A 71 4.30 35.73 -29.66
N PRO A 72 5.33 36.22 -28.93
CA PRO A 72 6.37 37.07 -29.52
C PRO A 72 7.14 36.38 -30.65
N SER A 73 7.41 35.08 -30.58
CA SER A 73 8.07 34.35 -31.66
C SER A 73 7.23 34.27 -32.94
N ILE A 74 5.91 34.14 -32.80
CA ILE A 74 4.96 34.17 -33.92
C ILE A 74 4.91 35.57 -34.53
N ILE A 75 4.84 36.62 -33.70
CA ILE A 75 4.91 38.01 -34.17
C ILE A 75 6.20 38.25 -34.95
N HIS A 76 7.35 37.85 -34.39
CA HIS A 76 8.64 38.05 -35.02
C HIS A 76 8.70 37.39 -36.40
N LYS A 77 8.24 36.13 -36.50
CA LYS A 77 8.16 35.40 -37.77
C LYS A 77 7.21 36.06 -38.77
N MET A 78 6.07 36.57 -38.31
CA MET A 78 5.13 37.29 -39.16
C MET A 78 5.74 38.57 -39.71
N THR A 79 6.52 39.29 -38.90
CA THR A 79 7.15 40.55 -39.31
C THR A 79 8.44 40.38 -40.12
N SER A 80 9.16 39.25 -39.96
CA SER A 80 10.41 38.99 -40.69
C SER A 80 10.19 38.69 -42.17
N ASP A 81 8.98 38.24 -42.51
CA ASP A 81 8.62 37.79 -43.85
C ASP A 81 7.92 38.90 -44.67
N LEU A 82 7.80 40.12 -44.12
CA LEU A 82 7.18 41.27 -44.78
C LEU A 82 8.20 42.05 -45.64
N GLU A 83 7.76 42.52 -46.80
CA GLU A 83 8.53 43.43 -47.66
C GLU A 83 8.65 44.82 -47.01
N ASP A 84 9.75 45.54 -47.28
CA ASP A 84 10.10 46.81 -46.63
C ASP A 84 9.09 47.95 -46.89
N ASP A 85 8.17 47.79 -47.84
CA ASP A 85 7.15 48.77 -48.24
C ASP A 85 5.79 48.57 -47.54
N ILE A 86 5.63 47.52 -46.74
CA ILE A 86 4.38 47.19 -46.05
C ILE A 86 4.23 48.02 -44.76
N ASP A 87 3.07 48.67 -44.59
CA ASP A 87 2.72 49.32 -43.31
C ASP A 87 2.37 48.28 -42.25
N ILE A 88 3.38 47.90 -41.47
CA ILE A 88 3.29 46.95 -40.35
C ILE A 88 2.17 47.32 -39.37
N LYS A 89 1.87 48.62 -39.19
CA LYS A 89 0.81 49.04 -38.24
C LYS A 89 -0.59 48.70 -38.74
N LEU A 90 -0.77 48.57 -40.06
CA LEU A 90 -2.05 48.25 -40.67
C LEU A 90 -2.25 46.73 -40.82
N GLU A 91 -1.19 46.02 -41.22
CA GLU A 91 -1.25 44.59 -41.53
C GLU A 91 -1.12 43.68 -40.30
N LEU A 92 -0.27 44.03 -39.33
CA LEU A 92 -0.01 43.19 -38.15
C LEU A 92 -1.29 42.88 -37.34
N PRO A 93 -2.24 43.83 -37.10
CA PRO A 93 -3.49 43.52 -36.43
C PRO A 93 -4.35 42.48 -37.17
N GLN A 94 -4.39 42.51 -38.50
CA GLN A 94 -5.16 41.54 -39.30
C GLN A 94 -4.50 40.16 -39.29
N MET A 95 -3.17 40.11 -39.46
CA MET A 95 -2.41 38.87 -39.33
C MET A 95 -2.56 38.25 -37.93
N MET A 96 -2.56 39.09 -36.89
CA MET A 96 -2.76 38.66 -35.52
C MET A 96 -4.18 38.13 -35.29
N ALA A 97 -5.20 38.74 -35.88
CA ALA A 97 -6.57 38.24 -35.80
C ALA A 97 -6.70 36.81 -36.37
N ALA A 98 -5.94 36.47 -37.41
CA ALA A 98 -5.86 35.11 -37.95
C ALA A 98 -4.97 34.18 -37.11
N ALA A 99 -3.94 34.70 -36.45
CA ALA A 99 -3.00 33.92 -35.64
C ALA A 99 -3.52 33.54 -34.25
N LEU A 100 -4.28 34.45 -33.62
CA LEU A 100 -4.79 34.29 -32.26
C LEU A 100 -5.58 32.98 -32.05
N PRO A 101 -6.47 32.56 -32.96
CA PRO A 101 -7.12 31.25 -32.86
C PRO A 101 -6.13 30.08 -32.76
N LEU A 102 -5.07 30.08 -33.58
CA LEU A 102 -4.05 29.03 -33.59
C LEU A 102 -3.19 29.04 -32.32
N ILE A 103 -2.86 30.23 -31.81
CA ILE A 103 -2.14 30.40 -30.54
C ILE A 103 -2.99 29.86 -29.39
N ASN A 104 -4.27 30.21 -29.34
CA ASN A 104 -5.21 29.73 -28.33
C ASN A 104 -5.41 28.21 -28.42
N GLU A 105 -5.54 27.66 -29.62
CA GLU A 105 -5.62 26.20 -29.84
C GLU A 105 -4.36 25.51 -29.31
N ARG A 106 -3.18 26.06 -29.59
CA ARG A 106 -1.92 25.51 -29.08
C ARG A 106 -1.83 25.55 -27.55
N GLN A 107 -2.21 26.68 -26.95
CA GLN A 107 -2.30 26.82 -25.48
C GLN A 107 -3.25 25.78 -24.89
N TYR A 108 -4.44 25.64 -25.48
CA TYR A 108 -5.43 24.67 -25.06
C TYR A 108 -4.91 23.23 -25.16
N ALA A 109 -4.28 22.87 -26.28
CA ALA A 109 -3.69 21.55 -26.48
C ALA A 109 -2.61 21.22 -25.43
N MET A 110 -1.75 22.18 -25.09
CA MET A 110 -0.75 22.00 -24.04
C MET A 110 -1.38 21.82 -22.66
N GLN A 111 -2.41 22.60 -22.33
CA GLN A 111 -3.14 22.44 -21.07
C GLN A 111 -3.89 21.11 -21.00
N MET A 112 -4.51 20.67 -22.10
CA MET A 112 -5.19 19.36 -22.19
C MET A 112 -4.22 18.20 -22.01
N ALA A 113 -3.00 18.29 -22.55
CA ALA A 113 -1.97 17.30 -22.34
C ALA A 113 -1.57 17.21 -20.84
N LEU A 114 -1.46 18.35 -20.16
CA LEU A 114 -1.23 18.41 -18.72
C LEU A 114 -2.38 17.79 -17.92
N ASP A 115 -3.63 18.11 -18.27
CA ASP A 115 -4.81 17.56 -17.60
C ASP A 115 -4.89 16.04 -17.79
N SER A 116 -4.62 15.54 -19.00
CA SER A 116 -4.55 14.10 -19.29
C SER A 116 -3.47 13.39 -18.47
N ALA A 117 -2.27 13.98 -18.39
CA ALA A 117 -1.19 13.44 -17.57
C ALA A 117 -1.56 13.44 -16.07
N LYS A 118 -2.18 14.50 -15.57
CA LYS A 118 -2.66 14.57 -14.18
C LYS A 118 -3.63 13.43 -13.87
N ILE A 119 -4.63 13.22 -14.72
CA ILE A 119 -5.62 12.14 -14.57
C ILE A 119 -4.94 10.78 -14.50
N LYS A 120 -3.99 10.50 -15.40
CA LYS A 120 -3.24 9.23 -15.40
C LYS A 120 -2.49 8.99 -14.09
N ILE A 121 -1.78 9.99 -13.60
CA ILE A 121 -1.00 9.89 -12.35
C ILE A 121 -1.94 9.72 -11.15
N VAL A 122 -3.04 10.48 -11.07
CA VAL A 122 -4.03 10.35 -9.99
C VAL A 122 -4.67 8.96 -9.99
N ASN A 123 -5.05 8.45 -11.17
CA ASN A 123 -5.62 7.11 -11.29
C ASN A 123 -4.63 6.03 -10.84
N GLN A 124 -3.36 6.17 -11.21
CA GLN A 124 -2.31 5.25 -10.77
C GLN A 124 -2.12 5.31 -9.25
N LEU A 125 -2.02 6.52 -8.68
CA LEU A 125 -1.86 6.72 -7.24
C LEU A 125 -3.02 6.13 -6.44
N ASN A 126 -4.25 6.31 -6.91
CA ASN A 126 -5.44 5.71 -6.29
C ASN A 126 -5.41 4.17 -6.37
N THR A 127 -5.04 3.63 -7.54
CA THR A 127 -4.91 2.17 -7.74
C THR A 127 -3.88 1.56 -6.79
N ASP A 128 -2.73 2.21 -6.64
CA ASP A 128 -1.67 1.73 -5.76
C ASP A 128 -2.04 1.87 -4.28
N PHE A 129 -2.76 2.94 -3.91
CA PHE A 129 -3.28 3.11 -2.55
C PHE A 129 -4.32 2.03 -2.18
N VAL A 130 -5.20 1.64 -3.11
CA VAL A 130 -6.14 0.52 -2.89
C VAL A 130 -5.37 -0.78 -2.60
N LYS A 131 -4.35 -1.10 -3.39
CA LYS A 131 -3.50 -2.29 -3.16
C LYS A 131 -2.77 -2.22 -1.82
N TYR A 132 -2.20 -1.06 -1.49
CA TYR A 132 -1.56 -0.80 -0.19
C TYR A 132 -2.54 -1.05 0.96
N ASN A 133 -3.76 -0.54 0.86
CA ASN A 133 -4.77 -0.70 1.91
C ASN A 133 -5.21 -2.16 2.06
N MET A 134 -5.42 -2.88 0.95
CA MET A 134 -5.72 -4.31 0.95
C MET A 134 -4.59 -5.12 1.62
N ALA A 135 -3.34 -4.87 1.25
CA ALA A 135 -2.18 -5.56 1.83
C ALA A 135 -2.08 -5.32 3.34
N ASN A 136 -2.27 -4.07 3.79
CA ASN A 136 -2.25 -3.77 5.22
C ASN A 136 -3.43 -4.38 5.98
N THR A 137 -4.59 -4.52 5.34
CA THR A 137 -5.77 -5.16 5.96
C THR A 137 -5.52 -6.64 6.16
N GLU A 138 -4.99 -7.34 5.15
CA GLU A 138 -4.61 -8.76 5.29
C GLU A 138 -3.47 -8.94 6.31
N MET A 139 -2.47 -8.06 6.30
CA MET A 139 -1.40 -8.10 7.30
C MET A 139 -1.94 -7.93 8.72
N LYS A 140 -2.87 -6.98 8.95
CA LYS A 140 -3.54 -6.83 10.23
C LYS A 140 -4.29 -8.09 10.63
N ARG A 141 -5.04 -8.71 9.72
CA ARG A 141 -5.75 -9.98 9.95
C ARG A 141 -4.80 -11.10 10.36
N LEU A 142 -3.64 -11.22 9.70
CA LEU A 142 -2.61 -12.19 10.06
C LEU A 142 -2.02 -11.92 11.46
N LEU A 143 -1.78 -10.65 11.80
CA LEU A 143 -1.30 -10.26 13.14
C LEU A 143 -2.35 -10.59 14.22
N GLU A 144 -3.63 -10.30 13.97
CA GLU A 144 -4.72 -10.65 14.87
C GLU A 144 -4.81 -12.17 15.10
N SER A 145 -4.72 -12.97 14.04
CA SER A 145 -4.69 -14.42 14.13
C SER A 145 -3.48 -14.93 14.92
N ALA A 146 -2.29 -14.40 14.67
CA ALA A 146 -1.08 -14.82 15.36
C ALA A 146 -1.08 -14.46 16.85
N VAL A 147 -1.63 -13.28 17.20
CA VAL A 147 -1.79 -12.84 18.59
C VAL A 147 -2.80 -13.73 19.32
N LYS A 148 -3.95 -14.04 18.71
CA LYS A 148 -4.96 -14.95 19.29
C LYS A 148 -4.40 -16.34 19.55
N LEU A 149 -3.70 -16.92 18.56
CA LEU A 149 -3.02 -18.21 18.70
C LEU A 149 -2.04 -18.21 19.88
N ASN A 150 -1.27 -17.13 20.04
CA ASN A 150 -0.32 -17.02 21.14
C ASN A 150 -1.00 -16.92 22.52
N GLU A 151 -2.12 -16.20 22.61
CA GLU A 151 -2.91 -16.10 23.85
C GLU A 151 -3.55 -17.44 24.21
N GLU A 152 -4.12 -18.15 23.23
CA GLU A 152 -4.69 -19.49 23.42
C GLU A 152 -3.63 -20.50 23.85
N LYS A 153 -2.42 -20.46 23.24
CA LYS A 153 -1.29 -21.29 23.68
C LYS A 153 -0.91 -21.03 25.14
N LYS A 154 -0.89 -19.77 25.58
CA LYS A 154 -0.63 -19.42 26.98
C LYS A 154 -1.73 -19.96 27.91
N GLN A 155 -2.99 -19.84 27.52
CA GLN A 155 -4.12 -20.36 28.29
C GLN A 155 -4.05 -21.90 28.42
N LEU A 156 -3.78 -22.61 27.32
CA LEU A 156 -3.60 -24.07 27.34
C LEU A 156 -2.41 -24.49 28.19
N LEU A 157 -1.26 -23.81 28.12
CA LEU A 157 -0.12 -24.11 28.99
C LEU A 157 -0.46 -23.89 30.46
N ASN A 158 -1.17 -22.81 30.80
CA ASN A 158 -1.63 -22.55 32.16
C ASN A 158 -2.63 -23.61 32.65
N GLN A 159 -3.54 -24.07 31.78
CA GLN A 159 -4.46 -25.18 32.08
C GLN A 159 -3.73 -26.52 32.19
N SER A 160 -2.72 -26.80 31.35
CA SER A 160 -1.91 -28.02 31.44
C SER A 160 -1.12 -28.10 32.76
N ASN A 161 -0.62 -26.97 33.27
CA ASN A 161 -0.01 -26.88 34.59
C ASN A 161 -1.04 -27.16 35.71
N TRP A 162 -2.30 -26.78 35.51
CA TRP A 162 -3.40 -27.14 36.41
C TRP A 162 -3.75 -28.64 36.33
N PHE A 163 -3.81 -29.24 35.14
CA PHE A 163 -4.03 -30.67 34.93
C PHE A 163 -2.90 -31.53 35.54
N LYS A 164 -1.64 -31.12 35.36
CA LYS A 164 -0.48 -31.75 36.03
C LYS A 164 -0.59 -31.73 37.56
N LYS A 165 -1.18 -30.68 38.13
CA LYS A 165 -1.38 -30.52 39.57
C LYS A 165 -2.55 -31.35 40.11
N LYS A 166 -3.47 -31.79 39.23
CA LYS A 166 -4.65 -32.59 39.57
C LYS A 166 -4.58 -34.08 39.14
N GLY A 167 -3.53 -34.51 38.45
CA GLY A 167 -3.32 -35.93 38.12
C GLY A 167 -4.28 -36.50 37.06
N ILE A 168 -4.67 -35.68 36.07
CA ILE A 168 -5.61 -36.07 35.00
C ILE A 168 -4.87 -36.52 33.74
N ASP A 169 -5.46 -37.51 33.07
CA ASP A 169 -4.95 -38.37 32.00
C ASP A 169 -4.44 -37.63 30.74
N TYR A 170 -3.27 -38.06 30.24
CA TYR A 170 -2.52 -37.41 29.17
C TYR A 170 -3.13 -37.63 27.77
N ASP A 171 -3.94 -38.66 27.61
CA ASP A 171 -4.55 -39.02 26.32
C ASP A 171 -5.63 -38.01 25.89
N GLN A 172 -6.42 -37.49 26.84
CA GLN A 172 -7.40 -36.44 26.54
C GLN A 172 -6.74 -35.12 26.16
N LEU A 173 -5.57 -34.82 26.74
CA LEU A 173 -4.79 -33.63 26.40
C LEU A 173 -4.21 -33.73 24.98
N ALA A 174 -3.73 -34.91 24.58
CA ALA A 174 -3.22 -35.17 23.23
C ALA A 174 -4.32 -35.03 22.17
N GLU A 175 -5.51 -35.55 22.43
CA GLU A 175 -6.65 -35.48 21.50
C GLU A 175 -7.20 -34.04 21.33
N LEU A 176 -7.04 -33.21 22.37
CA LEU A 176 -7.39 -31.77 22.33
C LEU A 176 -6.34 -30.97 21.56
N LEU A 177 -5.06 -31.33 21.71
CA LEU A 177 -3.94 -30.73 20.99
C LEU A 177 -3.99 -31.08 19.49
N ASP A 178 -4.31 -32.32 19.14
CA ASP A 178 -4.45 -32.77 17.74
C ASP A 178 -5.63 -32.09 17.03
N ARG A 179 -6.77 -31.92 17.72
CA ARG A 179 -7.91 -31.15 17.18
C ARG A 179 -7.59 -29.67 17.02
N PHE A 180 -6.79 -29.09 17.90
CA PHE A 180 -6.34 -27.71 17.80
C PHE A 180 -5.38 -27.49 16.63
N VAL A 181 -4.35 -28.33 16.51
CA VAL A 181 -3.38 -28.29 15.40
C VAL A 181 -4.07 -28.54 14.06
N SER A 182 -4.96 -29.52 13.97
CA SER A 182 -5.74 -29.79 12.76
C SER A 182 -6.74 -28.68 12.39
N SER A 183 -7.26 -27.91 13.36
CA SER A 183 -8.25 -26.84 13.09
C SER A 183 -7.64 -25.45 12.87
N SER A 184 -6.39 -25.23 13.27
CA SER A 184 -5.62 -24.01 12.97
C SER A 184 -5.42 -23.76 11.46
N GLY A 185 -5.61 -24.79 10.62
CA GLY A 185 -5.66 -24.67 9.16
C GLY A 185 -6.97 -24.09 8.61
N ASN A 186 -8.04 -23.98 9.41
CA ASN A 186 -9.38 -23.54 8.99
C ASN A 186 -9.93 -22.47 9.97
N MET A 187 -9.18 -21.37 10.12
CA MET A 187 -9.41 -20.35 11.14
C MET A 187 -10.65 -19.48 10.85
N GLY A 188 -11.69 -19.67 11.65
CA GLY A 188 -12.80 -18.72 11.80
C GLY A 188 -13.99 -19.28 12.60
N GLY A 189 -14.35 -20.54 12.35
CA GLY A 189 -15.61 -21.11 12.87
C GLY A 189 -15.55 -21.86 14.20
N LEU A 190 -14.36 -22.29 14.66
CA LEU A 190 -14.27 -23.34 15.70
C LEU A 190 -13.69 -22.91 17.04
N ILE A 191 -13.17 -21.67 17.17
CA ILE A 191 -12.67 -21.11 18.45
C ILE A 191 -13.80 -21.08 19.51
N VAL A 192 -15.04 -20.86 19.08
CA VAL A 192 -16.23 -20.85 19.95
C VAL A 192 -16.55 -22.25 20.51
N ASN A 193 -16.24 -23.31 19.77
CA ASN A 193 -16.55 -24.68 20.18
C ASN A 193 -15.53 -25.21 21.19
N LEU A 194 -14.27 -24.81 21.10
CA LEU A 194 -13.22 -25.25 22.04
C LEU A 194 -13.51 -24.77 23.48
N ASN A 195 -13.91 -23.51 23.64
CA ASN A 195 -14.29 -22.96 24.95
C ASN A 195 -15.57 -23.64 25.51
N LYS A 196 -16.47 -24.07 24.63
CA LYS A 196 -17.70 -24.79 25.00
C LYS A 196 -17.41 -26.22 25.46
N ASP A 197 -16.50 -26.91 24.78
CA ASP A 197 -16.12 -28.29 25.11
C ASP A 197 -15.27 -28.36 26.37
N LEU A 198 -14.36 -27.39 26.59
CA LEU A 198 -13.60 -27.26 27.84
C LEU A 198 -14.51 -27.04 29.05
N ASN A 199 -15.53 -26.20 28.93
CA ASN A 199 -16.51 -25.98 29.99
C ASN A 199 -17.37 -27.21 30.30
N LYS A 200 -17.57 -28.11 29.33
CA LYS A 200 -18.27 -29.38 29.55
C LYS A 200 -17.44 -30.35 30.39
N ILE A 201 -16.14 -30.44 30.11
CA ILE A 201 -15.22 -31.36 30.80
C ILE A 201 -14.92 -30.87 32.22
N LEU A 202 -14.82 -29.55 32.44
CA LEU A 202 -14.53 -28.97 33.76
C LEU A 202 -15.72 -29.01 34.73
N ASN A 203 -16.94 -29.24 34.25
CA ASN A 203 -18.17 -29.30 35.05
C ASN A 203 -18.74 -30.73 35.18
N GLN A 204 -17.96 -31.75 34.81
CA GLN A 204 -18.20 -33.16 35.17
C GLN A 204 -17.33 -33.53 36.37
#